data_AF-A0A7S2CN06-F1
#
_entry.id   AF-A0A7S2CN06-F1
#
_cell.length_a   1.000
_cell.length_b   1.000
_cell.length_c   1.000
_cell.angle_alpha   90.00
_cell.angle_beta   90.00
_cell.angle_gamma   90.00
#
_symmetry.space_group_name_H-M   'P 1'
#
loop_
_entity.id
_entity.type
_entity.pdbx_description
1 polymer ?
#
loop_
_entity_poly.entity_id
_entity_poly.type
_entity_poly.pdbx_seq_one_letter_code
_entity_poly.pdbx_strand_id
1 'polypeptide(L)'
;MRGRNAVKVAGAMAGVATHSVEISNIVVGDIPFNGRGSFYLSFECSQNPPMRTSLADWKSPKIVHFPEVITLRLRTSSLEPMVKIIVYELNVIGSGGICPTGLK
;
A
#
# COMPACT_ATOMS: atom_id res chain seq x y z
N MET A 1 -10.93 26.70 -21.63
CA MET A 1 -10.41 26.25 -20.31
C MET A 1 -10.93 27.19 -19.23
N ARG A 2 -12.11 26.90 -18.67
CA ARG A 2 -12.82 27.72 -17.66
C ARG A 2 -12.93 26.88 -16.38
N GLY A 3 -12.64 27.46 -15.22
CA GLY A 3 -13.08 26.92 -13.92
C GLY A 3 -12.07 26.14 -13.06
N ARG A 4 -10.79 26.05 -13.42
CA ARG A 4 -9.76 25.51 -12.51
C ARG A 4 -9.03 26.66 -11.80
N ASN A 5 -9.27 26.76 -10.50
CA ASN A 5 -8.69 27.80 -9.64
C ASN A 5 -7.19 27.52 -9.46
N ALA A 6 -6.33 28.33 -10.08
CA ALA A 6 -4.88 28.10 -10.16
C ALA A 6 -4.22 27.99 -8.77
N VAL A 7 -4.75 28.70 -7.77
CA VAL A 7 -4.32 28.63 -6.37
C VAL A 7 -4.60 27.26 -5.75
N LYS A 8 -5.74 26.63 -6.08
CA LYS A 8 -6.06 25.27 -5.64
C LYS A 8 -5.14 24.24 -6.27
N VAL A 9 -4.78 24.42 -7.54
CA VAL A 9 -3.86 23.51 -8.24
C VAL A 9 -2.44 23.67 -7.72
N ALA A 10 -1.98 24.90 -7.50
CA ALA A 10 -0.68 25.18 -6.89
C ALA A 10 -0.60 24.68 -5.44
N GLY A 11 -1.65 24.88 -4.63
CA GLY A 11 -1.74 24.34 -3.27
C GLY A 11 -1.81 22.82 -3.23
N ALA A 12 -2.49 22.18 -4.19
CA ALA A 12 -2.48 20.74 -4.34
C ALA A 12 -1.10 20.21 -4.73
N MET A 13 -0.37 20.88 -5.64
CA MET A 13 1.01 20.51 -6.00
C MET A 13 2.01 20.77 -4.88
N ALA A 14 1.77 21.76 -4.02
CA ALA A 14 2.57 22.05 -2.82
C ALA A 14 2.25 21.09 -1.64
N GLY A 15 1.41 20.06 -1.86
CA GLY A 15 1.05 19.09 -0.83
C GLY A 15 0.06 19.60 0.21
N VAL A 16 -0.63 20.72 0.03
CA VAL A 16 -1.56 21.24 1.03
C VAL A 16 -2.89 20.45 1.04
N ALA A 17 -3.23 19.80 -0.07
CA ALA A 17 -4.46 19.01 -0.19
C ALA A 17 -4.21 17.52 0.10
N THR A 18 -4.99 16.97 1.03
CA THR A 18 -5.07 15.54 1.32
C THR A 18 -6.32 14.95 0.68
N HIS A 19 -6.25 13.69 0.27
CA HIS A 19 -7.42 12.94 -0.19
C HIS A 19 -7.36 11.51 0.35
N SER A 20 -8.54 10.93 0.58
CA SER A 20 -8.66 9.56 1.03
C SER A 20 -8.79 8.62 -0.16
N VAL A 21 -8.02 7.54 -0.14
CA VAL A 21 -8.09 6.44 -1.10
C VAL A 21 -8.44 5.17 -0.35
N GLU A 22 -9.44 4.46 -0.86
CA GLU A 22 -9.83 3.14 -0.39
C GLU A 22 -9.21 2.09 -1.30
N ILE A 23 -8.47 1.15 -0.71
CA ILE A 23 -7.87 0.01 -1.39
C ILE A 23 -8.64 -1.22 -0.95
N SER A 24 -9.28 -1.89 -1.91
CA SER A 24 -10.07 -3.09 -1.70
C SER A 24 -9.76 -4.15 -2.76
N ASN A 25 -10.24 -5.38 -2.53
CA ASN A 25 -10.03 -6.51 -3.43
C ASN A 25 -8.53 -6.76 -3.75
N ILE A 26 -7.71 -6.80 -2.71
CA ILE A 26 -6.26 -6.85 -2.84
C ILE A 26 -5.84 -8.29 -3.22
N VAL A 27 -5.20 -8.41 -4.38
CA VAL A 27 -4.63 -9.67 -4.87
C VAL A 27 -3.14 -9.46 -5.15
N VAL A 28 -2.31 -10.31 -4.57
CA VAL A 28 -0.86 -10.31 -4.78
C VAL A 28 -0.50 -11.60 -5.49
N GLY A 29 0.17 -11.49 -6.63
CA GLY A 29 0.67 -12.64 -7.38
C GLY A 29 2.18 -12.65 -7.48
N ASP A 30 2.71 -13.78 -7.96
CA ASP A 30 4.12 -13.98 -8.25
C ASP A 30 5.07 -13.57 -7.11
N ILE A 31 4.67 -13.88 -5.87
CA ILE A 31 5.51 -13.65 -4.70
C ILE A 31 6.75 -14.54 -4.84
N PRO A 32 7.98 -14.01 -4.72
CA PRO A 32 9.21 -14.78 -4.92
C PRO A 32 9.49 -15.66 -3.69
N PHE A 33 8.64 -16.66 -3.51
CA PHE A 33 8.66 -17.62 -2.42
C PHE A 33 8.42 -19.03 -2.98
N ASN A 34 9.11 -20.02 -2.42
CA ASN A 34 9.00 -21.41 -2.86
C ASN A 34 8.12 -22.21 -1.89
N GLY A 35 7.08 -22.87 -2.41
CA GLY A 35 6.17 -23.71 -1.61
C GLY A 35 4.90 -22.99 -1.18
N ARG A 36 4.42 -23.25 0.04
CA ARG A 36 3.29 -22.53 0.67
C ARG A 36 3.81 -21.78 1.87
N GLY A 37 3.28 -20.59 2.09
CA GLY A 37 3.71 -19.70 3.17
C GLY A 37 2.56 -18.89 3.74
N SER A 38 2.88 -18.13 4.78
CA SER A 38 1.93 -17.28 5.48
C SER A 38 2.32 -15.83 5.21
N PHE A 39 1.44 -15.07 4.56
CA PHE A 39 1.78 -13.75 4.03
C PHE A 39 0.90 -12.67 4.63
N TYR A 40 1.42 -11.45 4.74
CA TYR A 40 0.62 -10.27 5.03
C TYR A 40 1.19 -9.06 4.31
N LEU A 41 0.37 -8.02 4.15
CA LEU A 41 0.76 -6.76 3.54
C LEU A 41 0.90 -5.67 4.58
N SER A 42 1.84 -4.75 4.36
CA SER A 42 1.96 -3.48 5.08
C SER A 42 1.83 -2.33 4.11
N PHE A 43 0.95 -1.39 4.43
CA PHE A 43 0.72 -0.15 3.70
C PHE A 43 1.26 1.01 4.54
N GLU A 44 2.29 1.67 4.03
CA GLU A 44 2.99 2.75 4.70
C GLU A 44 2.86 4.03 3.88
N CYS A 45 2.45 5.12 4.52
CA CYS A 45 2.39 6.44 3.90
C CYS A 45 2.65 7.52 4.96
N SER A 46 3.00 8.74 4.56
CA SER A 46 3.45 9.77 5.50
C SER A 46 2.40 10.22 6.52
N GLN A 47 1.12 10.11 6.19
CA GLN A 47 0.02 10.62 7.03
C GLN A 47 -0.72 9.55 7.85
N ASN A 48 -0.36 8.28 7.71
CA ASN A 48 -1.03 7.20 8.45
C ASN A 48 0.04 6.28 9.07
N PRO A 49 -0.21 5.73 10.28
CA PRO A 49 0.64 4.68 10.80
C PRO A 49 0.61 3.47 9.84
N PRO A 50 1.65 2.61 9.84
CA PRO A 50 1.67 1.40 9.02
C PRO A 50 0.41 0.55 9.25
N MET A 51 -0.38 0.35 8.19
CA MET A 51 -1.58 -0.46 8.22
C MET A 51 -1.26 -1.85 7.68
N ARG A 52 -1.66 -2.90 8.40
CA ARG A 52 -1.36 -4.29 8.01
C ARG A 52 -2.64 -5.08 7.78
N THR A 53 -2.59 -6.00 6.82
CA THR A 53 -3.68 -6.97 6.61
C THR A 53 -3.61 -8.08 7.65
N SER A 54 -4.66 -8.90 7.71
CA SER A 54 -4.59 -10.19 8.39
C SER A 54 -3.58 -11.11 7.69
N LEU A 55 -3.15 -12.13 8.41
CA LEU A 55 -2.29 -13.17 7.89
C LEU A 55 -3.08 -14.07 6.93
N ALA A 56 -2.64 -14.12 5.68
CA ALA A 56 -3.09 -15.11 4.71
C ALA A 56 -2.26 -16.39 4.92
N ASP A 57 -2.76 -17.27 5.78
CA ASP A 57 -2.03 -18.46 6.22
C ASP A 57 -2.09 -19.60 5.19
N TRP A 58 -0.97 -20.32 5.06
CA TRP A 58 -0.79 -21.50 4.21
C TRP A 58 -1.27 -21.32 2.76
N LYS A 59 -0.93 -20.18 2.14
CA LYS A 59 -1.32 -19.84 0.77
C LYS A 59 -0.24 -20.15 -0.25
N SER A 60 -0.67 -20.32 -1.50
CA SER A 60 0.25 -20.40 -2.64
C SER A 60 0.77 -19.00 -2.99
N PRO A 61 2.08 -18.83 -3.20
CA PRO A 61 2.68 -17.53 -3.53
C PRO A 61 2.33 -17.05 -4.94
N LYS A 62 1.72 -17.89 -5.78
CA LYS A 62 1.28 -17.51 -7.13
C LYS A 62 0.15 -16.48 -7.11
N ILE A 63 -0.81 -16.65 -6.20
CA ILE A 63 -1.98 -15.77 -6.04
C ILE A 63 -2.43 -15.84 -4.57
N VAL A 64 -2.39 -14.70 -3.89
CA VAL A 64 -2.85 -14.52 -2.52
C VAL A 64 -3.88 -13.40 -2.49
N HIS A 65 -5.06 -13.69 -1.93
CA HIS A 65 -6.14 -12.72 -1.76
C HIS A 65 -6.19 -12.26 -0.30
N PHE A 66 -6.37 -10.95 -0.13
CA PHE A 66 -6.55 -10.28 1.15
C PHE A 66 -7.93 -9.61 1.18
N PRO A 67 -8.85 -10.04 2.06
CA PRO A 67 -10.23 -9.53 2.10
C PRO A 67 -10.35 -8.12 2.70
N GLU A 68 -9.26 -7.56 3.23
CA GLU A 68 -9.26 -6.27 3.88
C GLU A 68 -9.54 -5.11 2.92
N VAL A 69 -10.21 -4.09 3.48
CA VAL A 69 -10.36 -2.78 2.87
C VAL A 69 -9.54 -1.79 3.68
N ILE A 70 -8.57 -1.14 3.04
CA ILE A 70 -7.63 -0.23 3.69
C ILE A 70 -7.88 1.18 3.19
N THR A 71 -8.17 2.10 4.11
CA THR A 71 -8.36 3.52 3.78
C THR A 71 -7.13 4.31 4.16
N LEU A 72 -6.46 4.91 3.16
CA LEU A 72 -5.28 5.74 3.35
C LEU A 72 -5.61 7.21 3.08
N ARG A 73 -5.10 8.10 3.92
CA ARG A 73 -5.08 9.55 3.65
C ARG A 73 -3.76 9.90 2.98
N LEU A 74 -3.83 10.30 1.71
CA LEU A 74 -2.67 10.58 0.89
C LEU A 74 -2.49 12.09 0.73
N ARG A 75 -1.23 12.52 0.81
CA ARG A 75 -0.81 13.89 0.52
C ARG A 75 -0.28 13.94 -0.90
N THR A 76 -0.83 14.83 -1.72
CA THR A 76 -0.39 14.96 -3.12
C THR A 76 0.92 15.74 -3.15
N SER A 77 2.07 15.07 -3.06
CA SER A 77 3.38 15.71 -3.17
C SER A 77 4.15 15.11 -4.35
N SER A 78 4.62 15.95 -5.26
CA SER A 78 5.48 15.53 -6.38
C SER A 78 6.87 15.03 -5.92
N LEU A 79 7.22 15.23 -4.64
CA LEU A 79 8.56 14.96 -4.11
C LEU A 79 8.66 13.69 -3.26
N GLU A 80 7.54 13.07 -2.88
CA GLU A 80 7.53 11.90 -2.00
C GLU A 80 6.65 10.76 -2.58
N PRO A 81 7.08 9.49 -2.49
CA PRO A 81 6.25 8.35 -2.87
C PRO A 81 5.00 8.31 -1.99
N MET A 82 3.85 8.17 -2.63
CA MET A 82 2.56 8.40 -2.01
C MET A 82 2.17 7.26 -1.05
N VAL A 83 2.45 6.01 -1.44
CA VAL A 83 2.21 4.81 -0.64
C VAL A 83 3.31 3.78 -0.91
N LYS A 84 3.88 3.19 0.14
CA LYS A 84 4.76 2.03 0.08
C LYS A 84 3.98 0.80 0.54
N ILE A 85 3.90 -0.20 -0.33
CA ILE A 85 3.22 -1.48 -0.09
C ILE A 85 4.29 -2.55 -0.01
N ILE A 86 4.35 -3.28 1.09
CA ILE A 86 5.36 -4.30 1.34
C ILE A 86 4.66 -5.63 1.60
N VAL A 87 5.03 -6.66 0.85
CA VAL A 87 4.66 -8.04 1.14
C VAL A 87 5.63 -8.59 2.17
N TYR A 88 5.09 -9.16 3.25
CA TYR A 88 5.86 -9.87 4.27
C TYR A 88 5.52 -11.35 4.29
N GLU A 89 6.55 -12.16 4.54
CA GLU A 89 6.42 -13.55 4.94
C GLU A 89 6.51 -13.64 6.47
N LEU A 90 5.59 -14.36 7.10
CA LEU A 90 5.68 -14.69 8.51
C LEU A 90 6.35 -16.06 8.68
N ASN A 91 7.45 -16.06 9.43
CA ASN A 91 8.21 -17.24 9.83
C ASN A 91 8.21 -17.38 11.36
N VAL A 92 8.61 -18.56 11.85
CA VAL A 92 8.70 -18.86 13.29
C VAL A 92 9.61 -17.88 14.04
N ILE A 93 10.62 -17.31 13.36
CA ILE A 93 11.63 -16.41 13.95
C ILE A 93 11.24 -14.91 13.77
N GLY A 94 10.24 -14.59 12.96
CA GLY A 94 9.84 -13.20 12.71
C GLY A 94 9.26 -12.98 11.32
N SER A 95 9.30 -11.74 10.83
CA SER A 95 8.78 -11.36 9.52
C SER A 95 9.86 -10.79 8.61
N GLY A 96 9.93 -11.30 7.38
CA GLY A 96 10.84 -10.82 6.34
C GLY A 96 10.06 -10.05 5.27
N GLY A 97 10.47 -8.82 4.98
CA GLY A 97 9.89 -8.06 3.86
C GLY A 97 10.44 -8.60 2.54
N ILE A 98 9.55 -9.14 1.70
CA ILE A 98 9.91 -9.83 0.46
C ILE A 98 9.98 -8.85 -0.71
N CYS A 99 8.95 -8.00 -0.85
CA CYS A 99 8.78 -7.14 -2.02
C CYS A 99 8.22 -5.78 -1.61
N PRO A 100 9.05 -4.72 -1.54
CA PRO A 100 8.58 -3.36 -1.45
C PRO A 100 8.18 -2.83 -2.84
N THR A 101 6.97 -2.29 -2.94
CA THR A 101 6.48 -1.60 -4.14
C THR A 101 5.91 -0.25 -3.75
N GLY A 102 6.02 0.74 -4.63
CA GLY A 102 5.54 2.10 -4.37
C GLY A 102 4.50 2.51 -5.40
N LEU A 103 3.39 3.10 -4.94
CA LEU A 103 2.46 3.83 -5.79
C LEU A 103 2.88 5.30 -5.82
N LYS A 104 3.01 5.85 -7.02
CA LYS A 104 3.28 7.26 -7.27
C LYS A 104 2.00 8.02 -7.57
#